data_AF-A0A3S4MNI8-F1
#
_entry.id   AF-A0A3S4MNI8-F1
#
_cell.length_a   1.000
_cell.length_b   1.000
_cell.length_c   1.000
_cell.angle_alpha   90.00
_cell.angle_beta   90.00
_cell.angle_gamma   90.00
#
_symmetry.space_group_name_H-M   'P 1'
#
loop_
_entity.id
_entity.type
_entity.pdbx_description
1 polymer ?
#
loop_
_entity_poly.entity_id
_entity_poly.type
_entity_poly.pdbx_seq_one_letter_code
_entity_poly.pdbx_strand_id
1 'polypeptide(L)'
;MIAHLVNWELKQGGTLREAVLRAIPQLRGAYGTVIMDSRHPDTLLAARSGSPLVIGLGMGENFIASDQLALLPVTRRFIFLEEGDIAEITRRSVNIFDKTGAEVKRQDIESNLQYDAGDKGIYRHYMQKEIYEQPNAIKNTLTGRISHGQVDLSELGPNADELLSKVEHIQILACGTSYNSGMVSRYWFESLAGIPCDVEIASEFRYRKSAVRRNSLMITLSQSGETAGYPGGPASVERAGLPWFAGNL
;
A
#
# COMPACT_ATOMS: atom_id res chain seq x y z
N MET A 1 -19.06 -17.32 0.33
CA MET A 1 -18.39 -18.01 1.46
C MET A 1 -18.49 -17.18 2.75
N ILE A 2 -17.88 -15.98 2.81
CA ILE A 2 -17.88 -15.11 4.02
C ILE A 2 -19.32 -14.82 4.51
N ALA A 3 -20.22 -14.40 3.63
CA ALA A 3 -21.61 -14.10 4.00
C ALA A 3 -22.34 -15.27 4.69
N HIS A 4 -22.15 -16.51 4.21
CA HIS A 4 -22.77 -17.68 4.82
C HIS A 4 -22.13 -18.06 6.15
N LEU A 5 -20.82 -17.89 6.29
CA LEU A 5 -20.11 -18.14 7.54
C LEU A 5 -20.56 -17.16 8.63
N VAL A 6 -20.60 -15.86 8.33
CA VAL A 6 -21.09 -14.84 9.26
C VAL A 6 -22.55 -15.10 9.65
N ASN A 7 -23.40 -15.46 8.68
CA ASN A 7 -24.79 -15.83 8.96
C ASN A 7 -24.90 -17.08 9.87
N TRP A 8 -24.02 -18.07 9.68
CA TRP A 8 -23.96 -19.24 10.56
C TRP A 8 -23.56 -18.87 11.98
N GLU A 9 -22.52 -18.03 12.15
CA GLU A 9 -22.06 -17.55 13.45
C GLU A 9 -23.10 -16.68 14.15
N LEU A 10 -23.82 -15.83 13.43
CA LEU A 10 -24.93 -15.02 13.96
C LEU A 10 -26.08 -15.89 14.48
N LYS A 11 -26.37 -17.03 13.84
CA LYS A 11 -27.42 -17.95 14.31
C LYS A 11 -27.10 -18.60 15.65
N GLN A 12 -25.82 -18.67 16.03
CA GLN A 12 -25.40 -19.15 17.36
C GLN A 12 -25.65 -18.10 18.47
N GLY A 13 -26.08 -16.89 18.09
CA GLY A 13 -26.35 -15.79 19.00
C GLY A 13 -25.21 -14.78 19.10
N GLY A 14 -25.52 -13.65 19.74
CA GLY A 14 -24.61 -12.53 19.92
C GLY A 14 -24.81 -11.41 18.90
N THR A 15 -23.90 -10.44 18.93
CA THR A 15 -23.88 -9.28 18.03
C THR A 15 -23.19 -9.58 16.69
N LEU A 16 -23.39 -8.73 15.68
CA LEU A 16 -22.68 -8.85 14.40
C LEU A 16 -21.15 -8.82 14.59
N ARG A 17 -20.66 -7.96 15.48
CA ARG A 17 -19.24 -7.90 15.86
C ARG A 17 -18.72 -9.24 16.36
N GLU A 18 -19.43 -9.87 17.29
CA GLU A 18 -19.03 -11.17 17.85
C GLU A 18 -19.04 -12.29 16.79
N ALA A 19 -20.05 -12.28 15.91
CA ALA A 19 -20.11 -13.25 14.81
C ALA A 19 -18.94 -13.08 13.83
N VAL A 20 -18.57 -11.83 13.50
CA VAL A 20 -17.40 -11.55 12.66
C VAL A 20 -16.11 -11.98 13.36
N LEU A 21 -15.94 -11.67 14.65
CA LEU A 21 -14.77 -12.10 15.44
C LEU A 21 -14.59 -13.63 15.47
N ARG A 22 -15.68 -14.41 15.44
CA ARG A 22 -15.62 -15.88 15.32
C ARG A 22 -15.37 -16.38 13.90
N ALA A 23 -15.88 -15.66 12.90
CA ALA A 23 -15.74 -16.02 11.49
C ALA A 23 -14.33 -15.77 10.94
N ILE A 24 -13.73 -14.62 11.30
CA ILE A 24 -12.44 -14.16 10.77
C ILE A 24 -11.30 -15.19 10.96
N PRO A 25 -11.10 -15.83 12.14
CA PRO A 25 -10.06 -16.84 12.34
C PRO A 25 -10.20 -18.09 11.45
N GLN A 26 -11.39 -18.35 10.90
CA GLN A 26 -11.63 -19.49 10.01
C GLN A 26 -11.28 -19.18 8.55
N LEU A 27 -11.13 -17.90 8.20
CA LEU A 27 -10.76 -17.47 6.86
C LEU A 27 -9.23 -17.56 6.68
N ARG A 28 -8.81 -18.02 5.50
CA ARG A 28 -7.40 -18.04 5.09
C ARG A 28 -7.22 -17.29 3.79
N GLY A 29 -6.19 -16.46 3.72
CA GLY A 29 -5.86 -15.64 2.55
C GLY A 29 -5.99 -14.14 2.85
N ALA A 30 -5.77 -13.31 1.83
CA ALA A 30 -5.95 -11.87 1.92
C ALA A 30 -7.38 -11.48 1.55
N TYR A 31 -7.99 -10.62 2.36
CA TYR A 31 -9.31 -10.03 2.17
C TYR A 31 -9.38 -8.64 2.80
N GLY A 32 -10.15 -7.76 2.17
CA GLY A 32 -10.69 -6.54 2.78
C GLY A 32 -12.19 -6.61 2.62
N THR A 33 -12.93 -6.81 3.72
CA THR A 33 -14.38 -7.05 3.65
C THR A 33 -15.14 -6.05 4.50
N VAL A 34 -16.30 -5.64 4.00
CA VAL A 34 -17.32 -4.87 4.73
C VAL A 34 -18.57 -5.74 4.80
N ILE A 35 -19.15 -5.82 5.99
CA ILE A 35 -20.22 -6.74 6.34
C ILE A 35 -21.34 -5.91 6.96
N MET A 36 -22.56 -6.14 6.51
CA MET A 36 -23.76 -5.49 7.04
C MET A 36 -24.85 -6.52 7.32
N ASP A 37 -25.68 -6.25 8.31
CA ASP A 37 -26.95 -6.95 8.53
C ASP A 37 -28.09 -5.98 8.18
N SER A 38 -28.89 -6.31 7.17
CA SER A 38 -29.99 -5.45 6.72
C SER A 38 -31.07 -5.22 7.79
N ARG A 39 -31.11 -6.08 8.82
CA ARG A 39 -32.03 -5.95 9.97
C ARG A 39 -31.52 -4.92 11.00
N HIS A 40 -30.23 -4.63 10.98
CA HIS A 40 -29.55 -3.69 11.88
C HIS A 40 -28.70 -2.72 11.04
N PRO A 41 -29.32 -1.83 10.26
CA PRO A 41 -28.62 -0.99 9.28
C PRO A 41 -27.72 0.09 9.89
N ASP A 42 -27.80 0.30 11.20
CA ASP A 42 -27.05 1.35 11.90
C ASP A 42 -25.55 1.02 12.07
N THR A 43 -25.15 -0.23 11.80
CA THR A 43 -23.81 -0.73 12.05
C THR A 43 -23.24 -1.47 10.84
N LEU A 44 -22.01 -1.13 10.48
CA LEU A 44 -21.18 -1.85 9.51
C LEU A 44 -19.97 -2.45 10.23
N LEU A 45 -19.57 -3.65 9.84
CA LEU A 45 -18.33 -4.28 10.30
C LEU A 45 -17.34 -4.34 9.14
N ALA A 46 -16.13 -3.87 9.37
CA ALA A 46 -15.03 -3.98 8.44
C ALA A 46 -13.95 -4.91 9.00
N ALA A 47 -13.32 -5.72 8.16
CA ALA A 47 -12.19 -6.55 8.55
C ALA A 47 -11.11 -6.55 7.49
N ARG A 48 -9.87 -6.30 7.90
CA ARG A 48 -8.68 -6.22 7.05
C ARG A 48 -7.74 -7.40 7.31
N SER A 49 -7.41 -8.12 6.26
CA SER A 49 -6.19 -8.95 6.18
C SER A 49 -5.57 -8.88 4.79
N GLY A 50 -4.41 -8.25 4.65
CA GLY A 50 -3.70 -8.08 3.40
C GLY A 50 -4.23 -6.96 2.50
N SER A 51 -5.51 -6.97 2.13
CA SER A 51 -6.08 -5.91 1.26
C SER A 51 -6.35 -4.61 2.04
N PRO A 52 -6.02 -3.43 1.49
CA PRO A 52 -6.17 -2.17 2.19
C PRO A 52 -7.64 -1.82 2.46
N LEU A 53 -7.88 -1.21 3.62
CA LEU A 53 -9.15 -0.61 4.00
C LEU A 53 -8.87 0.69 4.75
N VAL A 54 -9.60 1.73 4.38
CA VAL A 54 -9.52 3.06 4.99
C VAL A 54 -10.92 3.56 5.35
N ILE A 55 -11.04 4.12 6.54
CA ILE A 55 -12.27 4.70 7.08
C ILE A 55 -12.20 6.21 6.89
N GLY A 56 -13.21 6.80 6.27
CA GLY A 56 -13.38 8.24 6.17
C GLY A 56 -14.30 8.76 7.26
N LEU A 57 -13.85 9.77 8.01
CA LEU A 57 -14.62 10.39 9.09
C LEU A 57 -15.36 11.62 8.56
N GLY A 58 -16.69 11.55 8.50
CA GLY A 58 -17.54 12.67 8.12
C GLY A 58 -18.11 13.44 9.32
N MET A 59 -19.00 14.39 9.05
CA MET A 59 -19.74 15.11 10.08
C MET A 59 -21.11 14.46 10.32
N GLY A 60 -21.17 13.54 11.29
CA GLY A 60 -22.40 12.79 11.58
C GLY A 60 -22.68 11.68 10.58
N GLU A 61 -21.63 11.22 9.89
CA GLU A 61 -21.60 10.07 8.99
C GLU A 61 -20.16 9.54 8.93
N ASN A 62 -20.02 8.26 8.59
CA ASN A 62 -18.73 7.61 8.41
C ASN A 62 -18.75 6.79 7.12
N PHE A 63 -17.59 6.69 6.47
CA PHE A 63 -17.42 6.02 5.20
C PHE A 63 -16.31 4.97 5.30
N ILE A 64 -16.31 4.01 4.38
CA ILE A 64 -15.23 3.05 4.24
C ILE A 64 -15.00 2.73 2.77
N ALA A 65 -13.74 2.62 2.38
CA ALA A 65 -13.32 2.25 1.03
C ALA A 65 -12.01 1.45 1.07
N SER A 66 -11.62 0.89 -0.07
CA SER A 66 -10.28 0.31 -0.24
C SER A 66 -9.20 1.37 -0.42
N ASP A 67 -9.57 2.57 -0.90
CA ASP A 67 -8.67 3.68 -1.20
C ASP A 67 -9.32 5.01 -0.76
N GLN A 68 -8.52 5.90 -0.18
CA GLN A 68 -8.92 7.23 0.27
C GLN A 68 -9.43 8.12 -0.88
N LEU A 69 -8.96 7.89 -2.11
CA LEU A 69 -9.39 8.67 -3.29
C LEU A 69 -10.90 8.59 -3.51
N ALA A 70 -11.53 7.45 -3.20
CA ALA A 70 -12.97 7.27 -3.31
C ALA A 70 -13.77 8.12 -2.29
N LEU A 71 -13.11 8.57 -1.21
CA LEU A 71 -13.73 9.26 -0.09
C LEU A 71 -13.42 10.77 -0.08
N LEU A 72 -12.44 11.22 -0.87
CA LEU A 72 -12.08 12.63 -0.99
C LEU A 72 -13.24 13.59 -1.32
N PRO A 73 -14.29 13.20 -2.08
CA PRO A 73 -15.45 14.07 -2.31
C PRO A 73 -16.26 14.41 -1.05
N VAL A 74 -16.17 13.59 0.00
CA VAL A 74 -17.01 13.72 1.22
C VAL A 74 -16.21 13.96 2.50
N THR A 75 -14.93 13.57 2.55
CA THR A 75 -14.07 13.82 3.72
C THR A 75 -12.58 13.83 3.37
N ARG A 76 -11.78 14.46 4.23
CA ARG A 76 -10.31 14.46 4.20
C ARG A 76 -9.67 13.82 5.43
N ARG A 77 -10.49 13.35 6.39
CA ARG A 77 -10.02 12.72 7.62
C ARG A 77 -10.12 11.21 7.49
N PHE A 78 -8.99 10.52 7.63
CA PHE A 78 -8.89 9.10 7.35
C PHE A 78 -8.28 8.34 8.51
N ILE A 79 -8.79 7.14 8.77
CA ILE A 79 -8.17 6.13 9.62
C ILE A 79 -7.81 4.93 8.77
N PHE A 80 -6.53 4.59 8.73
CA PHE A 80 -6.03 3.39 8.05
C PHE A 80 -6.09 2.22 9.02
N LEU A 81 -6.84 1.18 8.67
CA LEU A 81 -6.88 -0.06 9.46
C LEU A 81 -5.54 -0.79 9.36
N GLU A 82 -5.04 -1.39 10.42
CA GLU A 82 -3.83 -2.21 10.38
C GLU A 82 -4.14 -3.66 9.97
N GLU A 83 -3.08 -4.45 9.76
CA GLU A 83 -3.21 -5.87 9.44
C GLU A 83 -3.89 -6.64 10.60
N GLY A 84 -5.04 -7.24 10.30
CA GLY A 84 -5.84 -7.98 11.27
C GLY A 84 -6.86 -7.13 12.05
N ASP A 85 -6.96 -5.83 11.77
CA ASP A 85 -7.94 -4.96 12.42
C ASP A 85 -9.37 -5.29 11.97
N ILE A 86 -10.29 -5.16 12.93
CA ILE A 86 -11.73 -5.25 12.75
C ILE A 86 -12.34 -3.93 13.26
N ALA A 87 -13.13 -3.25 12.44
CA ALA A 87 -13.77 -2.00 12.82
C ALA A 87 -15.29 -2.12 12.84
N GLU A 88 -15.89 -1.75 13.96
CA GLU A 88 -17.32 -1.51 14.09
C GLU A 88 -17.60 -0.03 13.80
N ILE A 89 -18.33 0.23 12.73
CA ILE A 89 -18.56 1.56 12.17
C ILE A 89 -20.05 1.84 12.26
N THR A 90 -20.41 2.87 13.02
CA THR A 90 -21.77 3.42 13.02
C THR A 90 -21.75 4.79 12.37
N ARG A 91 -22.92 5.41 12.24
CA ARG A 91 -23.02 6.80 11.80
C ARG A 91 -22.28 7.79 12.71
N ARG A 92 -22.08 7.46 13.99
CA ARG A 92 -21.56 8.39 15.01
C ARG A 92 -20.22 7.99 15.61
N SER A 93 -19.83 6.73 15.48
CA SER A 93 -18.64 6.17 16.14
C SER A 93 -17.91 5.21 15.22
N VAL A 94 -16.62 5.09 15.48
CA VAL A 94 -15.74 4.08 14.89
C VAL A 94 -14.98 3.45 16.05
N ASN A 95 -15.22 2.17 16.30
CA ASN A 95 -14.53 1.39 17.32
C ASN A 95 -13.70 0.32 16.62
N ILE A 96 -12.39 0.28 16.89
CA ILE A 96 -11.46 -0.61 16.20
C ILE A 96 -10.95 -1.63 17.22
N PHE A 97 -10.86 -2.87 16.77
CA PHE A 97 -10.38 -4.01 17.53
C PHE A 97 -9.22 -4.65 16.77
N ASP A 98 -8.17 -5.04 17.49
CA ASP A 98 -7.07 -5.78 16.89
C ASP A 98 -7.43 -7.26 16.66
N LYS A 99 -6.50 -8.03 16.09
CA LYS A 99 -6.66 -9.47 15.83
C LYS A 99 -6.95 -10.32 17.08
N THR A 100 -6.68 -9.80 18.28
CA THR A 100 -6.96 -10.47 19.57
C THR A 100 -8.35 -10.15 20.10
N GLY A 101 -9.04 -9.17 19.49
CA GLY A 101 -10.33 -8.66 19.92
C GLY A 101 -10.23 -7.53 20.95
N ALA A 102 -9.03 -7.03 21.24
CA ALA A 102 -8.83 -5.91 22.15
C ALA A 102 -9.14 -4.58 21.45
N GLU A 103 -9.80 -3.65 22.16
CA GLU A 103 -10.08 -2.33 21.61
C GLU A 103 -8.79 -1.51 21.47
N VAL A 104 -8.59 -0.94 20.29
CA VAL A 104 -7.41 -0.14 19.93
C VAL A 104 -7.84 1.19 19.32
N LYS A 105 -7.03 2.23 19.55
CA LYS A 105 -7.20 3.52 18.88
C LYS A 105 -6.18 3.65 17.77
N ARG A 106 -6.67 3.83 16.55
CA ARG A 106 -5.85 4.22 15.40
C ARG A 106 -5.95 5.73 15.22
N GLN A 107 -4.82 6.36 14.93
CA GLN A 107 -4.77 7.80 14.71
C GLN A 107 -5.48 8.16 13.41
N ASP A 108 -6.32 9.18 13.44
CA ASP A 108 -6.83 9.79 12.22
C ASP A 108 -5.81 10.78 11.64
N ILE A 109 -5.67 10.77 10.33
CA ILE A 109 -4.82 11.70 9.59
C ILE A 109 -5.67 12.58 8.68
N GLU A 110 -5.26 13.84 8.54
CA GLU A 110 -5.84 14.74 7.56
C GLU A 110 -5.01 14.67 6.28
N SER A 111 -5.66 14.29 5.17
CA SER A 111 -4.98 14.11 3.89
C SER A 111 -4.89 15.43 3.14
N ASN A 112 -3.65 15.83 2.85
CA ASN A 112 -3.33 16.99 2.01
C ASN A 112 -3.42 16.68 0.51
N LEU A 113 -3.82 15.46 0.13
CA LEU A 113 -3.99 15.09 -1.28
C LEU A 113 -5.07 15.96 -1.90
N GLN A 114 -4.69 16.79 -2.86
CA GLN A 114 -5.69 17.51 -3.64
C GLN A 114 -6.46 16.52 -4.50
N TYR A 115 -7.78 16.71 -4.58
CA TYR A 115 -8.65 15.97 -5.47
C TYR A 115 -8.44 16.52 -6.90
N ASP A 116 -7.25 16.32 -7.43
CA ASP A 116 -6.90 16.48 -8.84
C ASP A 116 -6.75 15.09 -9.51
N ALA A 117 -6.93 14.04 -8.69
CA ALA A 117 -6.96 12.65 -9.09
C ALA A 117 -8.28 12.35 -9.82
N GLY A 118 -8.33 12.67 -11.11
CA GLY A 118 -9.29 12.06 -12.01
C GLY A 118 -10.22 13.03 -12.75
N ASP A 119 -9.77 14.22 -13.11
CA ASP A 119 -10.39 14.90 -14.26
C ASP A 119 -9.59 14.58 -15.53
N LYS A 120 -10.31 14.26 -16.61
CA LYS A 120 -9.71 14.13 -17.94
C LYS A 120 -9.36 15.51 -18.53
N GLY A 121 -9.92 16.59 -17.98
CA GLY A 121 -9.73 17.94 -18.48
C GLY A 121 -10.12 18.04 -19.96
N ILE A 122 -9.19 18.49 -20.80
CA ILE A 122 -9.40 18.60 -22.25
C ILE A 122 -9.24 17.28 -23.02
N TYR A 123 -8.81 16.20 -22.37
CA TYR A 123 -8.45 14.95 -23.03
C TYR A 123 -9.64 13.99 -23.11
N ARG A 124 -9.61 13.10 -24.10
CA ARG A 124 -10.67 12.10 -24.30
C ARG A 124 -10.53 10.89 -23.36
N HIS A 125 -9.29 10.51 -23.06
CA HIS A 125 -8.94 9.33 -22.26
C HIS A 125 -7.88 9.70 -21.20
N TYR A 126 -7.90 9.03 -20.05
CA TYR A 126 -6.87 9.22 -19.00
C TYR A 126 -5.48 8.89 -19.52
N MET A 127 -5.32 7.77 -20.22
CA MET A 127 -4.05 7.41 -20.85
C MET A 127 -3.54 8.51 -21.80
N GLN A 128 -4.43 9.20 -22.53
CA GLN A 128 -4.04 10.32 -23.38
C GLN A 128 -3.54 11.50 -22.52
N LYS A 129 -4.26 11.87 -21.46
CA LYS A 129 -3.83 12.90 -20.51
C LYS A 129 -2.45 12.56 -19.93
N GLU A 130 -2.29 11.36 -19.39
CA GLU A 130 -1.05 10.88 -18.76
C GLU A 130 0.13 10.90 -19.74
N ILE A 131 -0.07 10.50 -21.00
CA ILE A 131 0.98 10.58 -22.04
C ILE A 131 1.43 12.02 -22.26
N TYR A 132 0.50 12.96 -22.34
CA TYR A 132 0.80 14.38 -22.59
C TYR A 132 1.31 15.11 -21.34
N GLU A 133 1.04 14.59 -20.15
CA GLU A 133 1.53 15.13 -18.87
C GLU A 133 2.97 14.73 -18.55
N GLN A 134 3.56 13.74 -19.25
CA GLN A 134 4.93 13.28 -19.05
C GLN A 134 5.98 14.40 -18.93
N PRO A 135 6.00 15.48 -19.74
CA PRO A 135 6.97 16.56 -19.57
C PRO A 135 6.89 17.24 -18.21
N ASN A 136 5.68 17.49 -17.71
CA ASN A 136 5.46 18.08 -16.39
C ASN A 136 5.72 17.08 -15.28
N ALA A 137 5.32 15.82 -15.46
CA ALA A 137 5.60 14.75 -14.51
C ALA A 137 7.11 14.58 -14.29
N ILE A 138 7.91 14.50 -15.37
CA ILE A 138 9.38 14.42 -15.31
C ILE A 138 9.96 15.66 -14.63
N LYS A 139 9.47 16.86 -14.95
CA LYS A 139 9.91 18.10 -14.29
C LYS A 139 9.65 18.05 -12.78
N ASN A 140 8.48 17.57 -12.36
CA ASN A 140 8.14 17.41 -10.95
C ASN A 140 9.03 16.36 -10.28
N THR A 141 9.33 15.25 -10.94
CA THR A 141 10.26 14.21 -10.45
C THR A 141 11.68 14.75 -10.20
N LEU A 142 12.13 15.73 -10.99
CA LEU A 142 13.44 16.38 -10.85
C LEU A 142 13.46 17.52 -9.83
N THR A 143 12.29 18.00 -9.39
CA THR A 143 12.18 19.16 -8.50
C THR A 143 12.81 18.85 -7.15
N GLY A 144 13.74 19.70 -6.71
CA GLY A 144 14.48 19.51 -5.45
C GLY A 144 15.58 18.44 -5.50
N ARG A 145 15.75 17.73 -6.63
CA ARG A 145 16.71 16.62 -6.78
C ARG A 145 17.90 16.93 -7.69
N ILE A 146 18.01 18.18 -8.16
CA ILE A 146 19.17 18.68 -8.89
C ILE A 146 19.64 19.96 -8.22
N SER A 147 20.88 19.96 -7.72
CA SER A 147 21.50 21.11 -7.06
C SER A 147 22.91 21.30 -7.62
N HIS A 148 23.22 22.52 -8.05
CA HIS A 148 24.55 22.87 -8.62
C HIS A 148 25.03 21.93 -9.74
N GLY A 149 24.11 21.43 -10.57
CA GLY A 149 24.41 20.51 -11.68
C GLY A 149 24.69 19.06 -11.25
N GLN A 150 24.48 18.72 -9.98
CA GLN A 150 24.60 17.37 -9.44
C GLN A 150 23.23 16.85 -8.99
N VAL A 151 23.11 15.53 -8.91
CA VAL A 151 21.94 14.88 -8.32
C VAL A 151 22.00 15.07 -6.81
N ASP A 152 20.89 15.54 -6.24
CA ASP A 152 20.70 15.76 -4.80
C ASP A 152 19.63 14.78 -4.29
N LEU A 153 20.03 13.87 -3.41
CA LEU A 153 19.15 12.90 -2.76
C LEU A 153 19.08 13.12 -1.24
N SER A 154 19.29 14.35 -0.77
CA SER A 154 19.24 14.70 0.65
C SER A 154 17.89 14.39 1.32
N GLU A 155 16.81 14.24 0.55
CA GLU A 155 15.51 13.77 1.02
C GLU A 155 15.55 12.38 1.68
N LEU A 156 16.57 11.57 1.40
CA LEU A 156 16.79 10.25 2.02
C LEU A 156 17.30 10.35 3.47
N GLY A 157 17.67 11.55 3.92
CA GLY A 157 18.18 11.80 5.26
C GLY A 157 19.70 11.67 5.39
N PRO A 158 20.27 12.11 6.53
CA PRO A 158 21.71 12.34 6.68
C PRO A 158 22.56 11.07 6.65
N ASN A 159 21.97 9.89 6.89
CA ASN A 159 22.70 8.62 6.94
C ASN A 159 22.62 7.83 5.61
N ALA A 160 21.93 8.38 4.60
CA ALA A 160 21.72 7.68 3.34
C ALA A 160 23.03 7.40 2.60
N ASP A 161 23.95 8.36 2.55
CA ASP A 161 25.23 8.20 1.85
C ASP A 161 26.10 7.10 2.49
N GLU A 162 26.05 6.96 3.82
CA GLU A 162 26.75 5.88 4.53
C GLU A 162 26.19 4.49 4.17
N LEU A 163 24.90 4.40 3.93
CA LEU A 163 24.25 3.16 3.49
C LEU A 163 24.59 2.85 2.03
N LEU A 164 24.42 3.84 1.16
CA LEU A 164 24.60 3.71 -0.29
C LEU A 164 26.05 3.43 -0.67
N SER A 165 27.02 4.01 0.07
CA SER A 165 28.45 3.74 -0.14
C SER A 165 28.88 2.29 0.14
N LYS A 166 28.07 1.52 0.89
CA LYS A 166 28.35 0.10 1.18
C LYS A 166 27.79 -0.84 0.13
N VAL A 167 27.04 -0.35 -0.86
CA VAL A 167 26.32 -1.20 -1.83
C VAL A 167 27.28 -1.80 -2.85
N GLU A 168 27.29 -3.13 -2.93
CA GLU A 168 28.08 -3.90 -3.91
C GLU A 168 27.19 -4.56 -4.98
N HIS A 169 25.88 -4.61 -4.75
CA HIS A 169 24.91 -5.24 -5.65
C HIS A 169 23.54 -4.57 -5.51
N ILE A 170 22.77 -4.53 -6.60
CA ILE A 170 21.39 -4.04 -6.61
C ILE A 170 20.47 -5.19 -7.01
N GLN A 171 19.43 -5.43 -6.20
CA GLN A 171 18.34 -6.35 -6.51
C GLN A 171 17.06 -5.55 -6.71
N ILE A 172 16.47 -5.57 -7.90
CA ILE A 172 15.20 -4.91 -8.19
C ILE A 172 14.07 -5.93 -8.25
N LEU A 173 12.96 -5.67 -7.55
CA LEU A 173 11.74 -6.46 -7.58
C LEU A 173 10.56 -5.61 -8.04
N ALA A 174 9.87 -6.07 -9.08
CA ALA A 174 8.73 -5.37 -9.65
C ALA A 174 7.81 -6.32 -10.42
N CYS A 175 6.64 -5.81 -10.84
CA CYS A 175 5.69 -6.51 -11.70
C CYS A 175 5.32 -5.65 -12.93
N GLY A 176 4.95 -6.30 -14.04
CA GLY A 176 4.39 -5.63 -15.22
C GLY A 176 5.29 -4.52 -15.79
N THR A 177 4.72 -3.34 -16.04
CA THR A 177 5.46 -2.20 -16.60
C THR A 177 6.58 -1.70 -15.68
N SER A 178 6.43 -1.81 -14.35
CA SER A 178 7.49 -1.45 -13.41
C SER A 178 8.69 -2.41 -13.47
N TYR A 179 8.45 -3.68 -13.84
CA TYR A 179 9.54 -4.61 -14.16
C TYR A 179 10.30 -4.16 -15.40
N ASN A 180 9.60 -3.69 -16.44
CA ASN A 180 10.24 -3.18 -17.66
C ASN A 180 11.14 -1.96 -17.37
N SER A 181 10.73 -1.03 -16.50
CA SER A 181 11.60 0.08 -16.10
C SER A 181 12.82 -0.38 -15.30
N GLY A 182 12.68 -1.39 -14.43
CA GLY A 182 13.82 -2.02 -13.75
C GLY A 182 14.79 -2.67 -14.73
N MET A 183 14.27 -3.33 -15.77
CA MET A 183 15.10 -3.92 -16.82
C MET A 183 15.90 -2.86 -17.60
N VAL A 184 15.33 -1.67 -17.81
CA VAL A 184 16.07 -0.53 -18.39
C VAL A 184 17.16 -0.04 -17.43
N SER A 185 16.83 0.18 -16.16
CA SER A 185 17.80 0.70 -15.18
C SER A 185 18.97 -0.23 -14.92
N ARG A 186 18.79 -1.55 -15.07
CA ARG A 186 19.88 -2.53 -15.04
C ARG A 186 21.01 -2.18 -16.00
N TYR A 187 20.69 -1.84 -17.25
CA TYR A 187 21.71 -1.44 -18.22
C TYR A 187 22.47 -0.21 -17.77
N TRP A 188 21.79 0.76 -17.14
CA TRP A 188 22.43 1.97 -16.63
C TRP A 188 23.32 1.70 -15.41
N PHE A 189 22.85 0.91 -14.44
CA PHE A 189 23.65 0.55 -13.28
C PHE A 189 24.92 -0.21 -13.67
N GLU A 190 24.82 -1.17 -14.58
CA GLU A 190 25.97 -1.95 -15.02
C GLU A 190 26.92 -1.13 -15.91
N SER A 191 26.42 -0.35 -16.87
CA SER A 191 27.27 0.35 -17.85
C SER A 191 27.80 1.71 -17.38
N LEU A 192 27.04 2.45 -16.58
CA LEU A 192 27.41 3.80 -16.15
C LEU A 192 28.03 3.81 -14.76
N ALA A 193 27.48 3.03 -13.82
CA ALA A 193 27.95 2.98 -12.44
C ALA A 193 28.87 1.78 -12.15
N GLY A 194 28.91 0.76 -13.03
CA GLY A 194 29.70 -0.44 -12.83
C GLY A 194 29.21 -1.34 -11.69
N ILE A 195 27.95 -1.18 -11.25
CA ILE A 195 27.37 -1.91 -10.12
C ILE A 195 26.53 -3.08 -10.66
N PRO A 196 26.81 -4.34 -10.25
CA PRO A 196 25.99 -5.48 -10.64
C PRO A 196 24.52 -5.32 -10.23
N CYS A 197 23.60 -5.55 -11.17
CA CYS A 197 22.17 -5.35 -10.95
C CYS A 197 21.33 -6.53 -11.47
N ASP A 198 20.60 -7.18 -10.58
CA ASP A 198 19.63 -8.23 -10.92
C ASP A 198 18.20 -7.67 -10.84
N VAL A 199 17.34 -8.03 -11.80
CA VAL A 199 15.94 -7.59 -11.87
C VAL A 199 15.04 -8.80 -12.00
N GLU A 200 14.05 -8.92 -11.13
CA GLU A 200 13.20 -10.11 -11.07
C GLU A 200 11.73 -9.78 -10.87
N ILE A 201 10.87 -10.67 -11.39
CA ILE A 201 9.43 -10.62 -11.16
C ILE A 201 9.18 -10.94 -9.68
N ALA A 202 8.49 -10.04 -8.98
CA ALA A 202 8.31 -10.14 -7.53
C ALA A 202 7.62 -11.45 -7.09
N SER A 203 6.68 -11.97 -7.89
CA SER A 203 6.01 -13.24 -7.61
C SER A 203 6.97 -14.43 -7.59
N GLU A 204 7.94 -14.48 -8.50
CA GLU A 204 8.90 -15.58 -8.60
C GLU A 204 9.92 -15.54 -7.45
N PHE A 205 10.43 -14.34 -7.15
CA PHE A 205 11.37 -14.14 -6.05
C PHE A 205 10.78 -14.57 -4.70
N ARG A 206 9.47 -14.34 -4.49
CA ARG A 206 8.79 -14.61 -3.22
C ARG A 206 8.75 -16.10 -2.84
N TYR A 207 8.60 -16.99 -3.83
CA TYR A 207 8.34 -18.41 -3.57
C TYR A 207 9.56 -19.31 -3.71
N ARG A 208 10.71 -18.77 -4.15
CA ARG A 208 11.94 -19.53 -4.29
C ARG A 208 12.97 -19.22 -3.21
N LYS A 209 13.90 -20.15 -2.99
CA LYS A 209 15.07 -19.91 -2.17
C LYS A 209 16.12 -19.16 -3.01
N SER A 210 16.35 -17.90 -2.68
CA SER A 210 17.29 -17.02 -3.40
C SER A 210 18.67 -16.99 -2.73
N ALA A 211 19.73 -17.01 -3.53
CA ALA A 211 21.10 -16.78 -3.07
C ALA A 211 21.37 -15.26 -3.10
N VAL A 212 21.19 -14.62 -1.95
CA VAL A 212 21.38 -13.18 -1.79
C VAL A 212 22.87 -12.83 -1.87
N ARG A 213 23.23 -11.87 -2.72
CA ARG A 213 24.61 -11.39 -2.84
C ARG A 213 25.00 -10.52 -1.65
N ARG A 214 26.30 -10.47 -1.36
CA ARG A 214 26.85 -9.63 -0.29
C ARG A 214 26.50 -8.15 -0.55
N ASN A 215 26.20 -7.42 0.52
CA ASN A 215 26.01 -5.97 0.48
C ASN A 215 25.01 -5.52 -0.61
N SER A 216 23.94 -6.29 -0.76
CA SER A 216 22.89 -6.05 -1.74
C SER A 216 21.89 -5.02 -1.26
N LEU A 217 21.64 -3.99 -2.05
CA LEU A 217 20.50 -3.07 -1.90
C LEU A 217 19.27 -3.68 -2.57
N MET A 218 18.16 -3.76 -1.84
CA MET A 218 16.87 -4.14 -2.40
C MET A 218 16.11 -2.90 -2.87
N ILE A 219 15.68 -2.87 -4.13
CA ILE A 219 14.83 -1.81 -4.69
C ILE A 219 13.50 -2.41 -5.13
N THR A 220 12.40 -1.84 -4.68
CA THR A 220 11.07 -2.16 -5.23
C THR A 220 10.59 -1.01 -6.11
N LEU A 221 10.01 -1.32 -7.27
CA LEU A 221 9.43 -0.30 -8.18
C LEU A 221 7.94 -0.55 -8.33
N SER A 222 7.08 0.36 -7.89
CA SER A 222 5.61 0.20 -7.97
C SER A 222 4.95 1.56 -8.23
N GLN A 223 3.94 1.61 -9.10
CA GLN A 223 3.18 2.86 -9.30
C GLN A 223 2.16 3.07 -8.18
N SER A 224 1.44 2.01 -7.78
CA SER A 224 0.38 2.12 -6.76
C SER A 224 0.89 1.99 -5.32
N GLY A 225 2.10 1.47 -5.11
CA GLY A 225 2.58 1.07 -3.78
C GLY A 225 1.85 -0.13 -3.16
N GLU A 226 0.74 -0.59 -3.74
CA GLU A 226 -0.17 -1.61 -3.17
C GLU A 226 -0.14 -2.96 -3.89
N THR A 227 0.64 -3.10 -4.97
CA THR A 227 0.56 -4.26 -5.86
C THR A 227 0.72 -5.57 -5.06
N ALA A 228 -0.34 -6.39 -5.09
CA ALA A 228 -0.37 -7.69 -4.42
C ALA A 228 0.70 -8.62 -5.03
N GLY A 229 1.65 -9.07 -4.20
CA GLY A 229 2.81 -9.84 -4.65
C GLY A 229 4.14 -9.15 -4.35
N TYR A 230 4.13 -7.86 -4.02
CA TYR A 230 5.29 -7.20 -3.46
C TYR A 230 5.57 -7.78 -2.07
N PRO A 231 6.83 -8.01 -1.70
CA PRO A 231 7.26 -8.00 -0.31
C PRO A 231 7.12 -6.61 0.33
N GLY A 232 6.13 -5.79 -0.06
CA GLY A 232 5.89 -4.41 0.42
C GLY A 232 5.24 -4.33 1.79
N GLY A 233 5.01 -5.47 2.44
CA GLY A 233 4.88 -5.51 3.89
C GLY A 233 6.28 -5.70 4.51
N PRO A 234 6.65 -4.95 5.56
CA PRO A 234 7.94 -5.09 6.27
C PRO A 234 8.34 -6.54 6.57
N ALA A 235 7.35 -7.43 6.76
CA ALA A 235 7.49 -8.84 7.08
C ALA A 235 8.26 -9.74 6.07
N SER A 236 8.49 -9.30 4.83
CA SER A 236 9.24 -10.09 3.83
C SER A 236 10.66 -9.57 3.60
N VAL A 237 10.85 -8.24 3.71
CA VAL A 237 12.16 -7.60 3.66
C VAL A 237 12.94 -7.83 4.97
N GLU A 238 12.24 -7.85 6.11
CA GLU A 238 12.81 -8.27 7.40
C GLU A 238 13.34 -9.70 7.37
N ARG A 239 12.74 -10.61 6.57
CA ARG A 239 13.25 -11.99 6.43
C ARG A 239 14.58 -12.07 5.69
N ALA A 240 14.88 -11.10 4.81
CA ALA A 240 16.13 -11.07 4.07
C ALA A 240 17.24 -10.31 4.81
N GLY A 241 16.91 -9.47 5.80
CA GLY A 241 17.87 -8.71 6.60
C GLY A 241 18.67 -7.68 5.79
N LEU A 242 18.13 -7.22 4.66
CA LEU A 242 18.80 -6.30 3.75
C LEU A 242 18.28 -4.86 3.89
N PRO A 243 19.14 -3.85 3.68
CA PRO A 243 18.67 -2.49 3.47
C PRO A 243 17.82 -2.41 2.20
N TRP A 244 16.73 -1.64 2.26
CA TRP A 244 15.77 -1.54 1.17
C TRP A 244 15.37 -0.11 0.87
N PHE A 245 15.00 0.10 -0.39
CA PHE A 245 14.47 1.34 -0.92
C PHE A 245 13.20 1.04 -1.73
N ALA A 246 12.14 1.81 -1.53
CA ALA A 246 10.95 1.74 -2.38
C ALA A 246 10.91 2.98 -3.28
N GLY A 247 10.96 2.74 -4.59
CA GLY A 247 10.68 3.76 -5.59
C GLY A 247 9.21 3.70 -5.98
N ASN A 248 8.48 4.78 -5.77
CA ASN A 248 7.21 5.00 -6.43
C ASN A 248 7.48 5.60 -7.81
N LEU A 249 6.95 4.96 -8.86
CA LEU A 249 7.00 5.45 -10.25
C LEU A 249 5.82 6.39 -10.53
#